data_AF-A0A7S3UP71-F1
#
_entry.id   AF-A0A7S3UP71-F1
#
_cell.length_a   1.000
_cell.length_b   1.000
_cell.length_c   1.000
_cell.angle_alpha   90.00
_cell.angle_beta   90.00
_cell.angle_gamma   90.00
#
_symmetry.space_group_name_H-M   'P 1'
#
loop_
_entity.id
_entity.type
_entity.pdbx_description
1 polymer ?
#
loop_
_entity_poly.entity_id
_entity_poly.type
_entity_poly.pdbx_seq_one_letter_code
_entity_poly.pdbx_strand_id
1 'polypeptide(L)'
;MSVCGTEKSAYDKCMHSSGRNAGACSKFATELKRCGDSVGKDFCIAESEALMKCSKAPGSDACAKEFMLMRECNRPSGKHMQFSDGVFSVPSDKAGLFNGQKIGLVSVAAPPTRTTAAMQAAGNDIAVGLHIPGGKADVRF
;
A
#
# COMPACT_ATOMS: atom_id res chain seq x y z
N MET A 1 -24.89 -1.13 -19.62
CA MET A 1 -23.98 -0.01 -19.27
C MET A 1 -23.56 -0.19 -17.82
N SER A 2 -22.26 -0.09 -17.51
CA SER A 2 -21.81 -0.17 -16.12
C SER A 2 -22.32 1.05 -15.35
N VAL A 3 -22.71 0.83 -14.10
CA VAL A 3 -23.06 1.89 -13.16
C VAL A 3 -21.92 2.93 -13.11
N CYS A 4 -22.25 4.21 -13.33
CA CYS A 4 -21.31 5.34 -13.44
C CYS A 4 -20.27 5.29 -14.57
N GLY A 5 -20.51 4.50 -15.63
CA GLY A 5 -19.55 4.33 -16.73
C GLY A 5 -19.26 5.62 -17.50
N THR A 6 -20.24 6.51 -17.62
CA THR A 6 -20.13 7.80 -18.30
C THR A 6 -19.22 8.77 -17.56
N GLU A 7 -19.44 8.92 -16.25
CA GLU A 7 -18.66 9.75 -15.33
C GLU A 7 -17.23 9.22 -15.25
N LYS A 8 -17.07 7.90 -15.17
CA LYS A 8 -15.75 7.27 -15.17
C LYS A 8 -15.01 7.54 -16.47
N SER A 9 -15.67 7.38 -17.62
CA SER A 9 -15.06 7.66 -18.92
C SER A 9 -14.64 9.13 -19.05
N ALA A 10 -15.45 10.07 -18.55
CA ALA A 10 -15.13 11.49 -18.56
C ALA A 10 -13.91 11.82 -17.70
N TYR A 11 -13.86 11.26 -16.48
CA TYR A 11 -12.71 11.40 -15.59
C TYR A 11 -11.43 10.82 -16.22
N ASP A 12 -11.49 9.59 -16.74
CA ASP A 12 -10.33 8.92 -17.35
C ASP A 12 -9.81 9.69 -18.58
N LYS A 13 -10.71 10.22 -19.42
CA LYS A 13 -10.37 11.09 -20.56
C LYS A 13 -9.66 12.36 -20.11
N CYS A 14 -10.19 13.04 -19.09
CA CYS A 14 -9.55 14.23 -18.54
C CYS A 14 -8.16 13.92 -17.98
N MET A 15 -8.03 12.83 -17.23
CA MET A 15 -6.74 12.39 -16.67
C MET A 15 -5.73 12.10 -17.77
N HIS A 16 -6.17 11.52 -18.89
CA HIS A 16 -5.31 11.30 -20.05
C HIS A 16 -4.90 12.62 -20.72
N SER A 17 -5.85 13.50 -21.02
CA SER A 17 -5.59 14.77 -21.74
C SER A 17 -4.82 15.79 -20.92
N SER A 18 -4.96 15.76 -19.60
CA SER A 18 -4.29 16.70 -18.67
C SER A 18 -2.87 16.27 -18.27
N GLY A 19 -2.36 15.17 -18.84
CA GLY A 19 -1.06 14.61 -18.42
C GLY A 19 -1.09 14.13 -16.97
N ARG A 20 -2.20 13.50 -16.55
CA ARG A 20 -2.44 12.99 -15.19
C ARG A 20 -2.46 14.09 -14.12
N ASN A 21 -2.93 15.28 -14.48
CA ASN A 21 -3.10 16.37 -13.53
C ASN A 21 -4.46 16.29 -12.83
N ALA A 22 -4.50 15.62 -11.67
CA ALA A 22 -5.69 15.50 -10.83
C ALA A 22 -6.46 16.82 -10.62
N GLY A 23 -5.75 17.93 -10.35
CA GLY A 23 -6.39 19.22 -10.09
C GLY A 23 -7.20 19.77 -11.27
N ALA A 24 -6.78 19.46 -12.50
CA ALA A 24 -7.49 19.87 -13.72
C ALA A 24 -8.80 19.07 -13.94
N CYS A 25 -8.93 17.91 -13.27
CA CYS A 25 -10.06 16.99 -13.42
C CYS A 25 -10.97 16.93 -12.19
N SER A 26 -10.84 17.87 -11.25
CA SER A 26 -11.57 17.93 -9.98
C SER A 26 -13.10 17.91 -10.13
N LYS A 27 -13.62 18.54 -11.19
CA LYS A 27 -15.05 18.50 -11.52
C LYS A 27 -15.52 17.07 -11.81
N PHE A 28 -14.83 16.37 -12.72
CA PHE A 28 -15.16 14.99 -13.08
C PHE A 28 -14.93 14.02 -11.91
N ALA A 29 -13.93 14.29 -11.07
CA ALA A 29 -13.70 13.54 -9.84
C ALA A 29 -14.90 13.66 -8.88
N THR A 30 -15.44 14.87 -8.71
CA THR A 30 -16.60 15.11 -7.85
C THR A 30 -17.86 14.42 -8.38
N GLU A 31 -18.09 14.48 -9.69
CA GLU A 31 -19.22 13.80 -10.35
C GLU A 31 -19.13 12.28 -10.22
N LEU A 32 -17.95 11.70 -10.48
CA LEU A 32 -17.71 10.27 -10.34
C LEU A 32 -17.84 9.82 -8.88
N LYS A 33 -17.34 10.61 -7.93
CA LYS A 33 -17.51 10.35 -6.50
C LYS A 33 -18.99 10.32 -6.12
N ARG A 34 -19.75 11.34 -6.52
CA ARG A 34 -21.20 11.40 -6.24
C ARG A 34 -21.94 10.19 -6.79
N CYS A 35 -21.57 9.73 -7.99
CA CYS A 35 -22.15 8.54 -8.59
C CYS A 35 -21.71 7.26 -7.85
N GLY A 36 -20.45 7.17 -7.44
CA GLY A 36 -19.95 6.08 -6.60
C GLY A 36 -20.69 5.98 -5.26
N ASP A 37 -20.89 7.11 -4.59
CA ASP A 37 -21.58 7.19 -3.30
C ASP A 37 -23.06 6.75 -3.43
N SER A 38 -23.74 7.08 -4.53
CA SER A 38 -25.14 6.68 -4.74
C SER A 38 -25.33 5.18 -4.99
N VAL A 39 -24.26 4.46 -5.32
CA VAL A 39 -24.30 3.03 -5.67
C VAL A 39 -23.36 2.18 -4.81
N GLY A 40 -22.77 2.78 -3.76
CA GLY A 40 -21.86 2.12 -2.84
C GLY A 40 -20.56 1.62 -3.48
N LYS A 41 -20.09 2.28 -4.54
CA LYS A 41 -18.88 1.89 -5.28
C LYS A 41 -17.78 2.94 -5.14
N ASP A 42 -16.62 2.50 -4.66
CA ASP A 42 -15.41 3.32 -4.69
C ASP A 42 -14.74 3.22 -6.07
N PHE A 43 -14.37 4.38 -6.62
CA PHE A 43 -13.65 4.51 -7.89
C PHE A 43 -12.17 4.87 -7.69
N CYS A 44 -11.68 4.82 -6.46
CA CYS A 44 -10.27 5.03 -6.10
C CYS A 44 -9.75 6.40 -6.50
N ILE A 45 -10.63 7.41 -6.41
CA ILE A 45 -10.32 8.78 -6.79
C ILE A 45 -9.27 9.34 -5.84
N ALA A 46 -9.47 9.20 -4.53
CA ALA A 46 -8.54 9.71 -3.52
C ALA A 46 -7.15 9.06 -3.65
N GLU A 47 -7.10 7.73 -3.83
CA GLU A 47 -5.85 7.00 -4.05
C GLU A 47 -5.17 7.40 -5.37
N SER A 48 -5.94 7.64 -6.44
CA SER A 48 -5.41 8.13 -7.72
C SER A 48 -4.80 9.52 -7.58
N GLU A 49 -5.49 10.45 -6.91
CA GLU A 49 -5.00 11.82 -6.68
C GLU A 49 -3.74 11.82 -5.82
N ALA A 50 -3.72 11.02 -4.75
CA ALA A 50 -2.55 10.87 -3.89
C ALA A 50 -1.35 10.31 -4.66
N LEU A 51 -1.57 9.26 -5.46
CA LEU A 51 -0.52 8.66 -6.29
C LEU A 51 0.01 9.63 -7.34
N MET A 52 -0.88 10.37 -8.03
CA MET A 52 -0.44 11.36 -9.02
C MET A 52 0.33 12.51 -8.38
N LYS A 53 -0.12 12.99 -7.22
CA LYS A 53 0.60 14.01 -6.45
C LYS A 53 1.98 13.52 -6.02
N CYS A 54 2.08 12.30 -5.48
CA CYS A 54 3.36 11.73 -5.08
C CYS A 54 4.27 11.52 -6.29
N SER A 55 3.76 11.00 -7.41
CA SER A 55 4.58 10.72 -8.59
C SER A 55 5.26 11.96 -9.19
N LYS A 56 4.71 13.16 -8.97
CA LYS A 56 5.33 14.44 -9.37
C LYS A 56 6.46 14.88 -8.45
N ALA A 57 6.41 14.52 -7.17
CA ALA A 57 7.38 14.88 -6.15
C ALA A 57 7.52 13.70 -5.16
N PRO A 58 8.23 12.63 -5.56
CA PRO A 58 8.28 11.39 -4.79
C PRO A 58 9.01 11.59 -3.46
N GLY A 59 8.48 10.95 -2.41
CA GLY A 59 9.12 10.88 -1.10
C GLY A 59 10.23 9.82 -1.03
N SER A 60 10.73 9.56 0.17
CA SER A 60 11.78 8.56 0.43
C SER A 60 11.36 7.12 0.11
N ASP A 61 10.05 6.84 0.10
CA ASP A 61 9.48 5.55 -0.26
C ASP A 61 9.13 5.44 -1.75
N ALA A 62 9.47 6.44 -2.56
CA ALA A 62 9.15 6.52 -3.98
C ALA A 62 7.67 6.21 -4.31
N CYS A 63 6.76 6.66 -3.44
CA CYS A 63 5.30 6.47 -3.57
C CYS A 63 4.82 5.03 -3.41
N ALA A 64 5.65 4.13 -2.85
CA ALA A 64 5.28 2.73 -2.66
C ALA A 64 3.96 2.59 -1.89
N LYS A 65 3.75 3.45 -0.88
CA LYS A 65 2.50 3.48 -0.11
C LYS A 65 1.30 3.83 -0.99
N GLU A 66 1.36 4.92 -1.76
CA GLU A 66 0.28 5.35 -2.66
C GLU A 66 -0.02 4.30 -3.75
N PHE A 67 1.01 3.62 -4.27
CA PHE A 67 0.84 2.53 -5.23
C PHE A 67 0.04 1.37 -4.61
N MET A 68 0.39 0.95 -3.40
CA MET A 68 -0.31 -0.13 -2.70
C MET A 68 -1.75 0.25 -2.38
N LEU A 69 -1.99 1.47 -1.89
CA LEU A 69 -3.34 1.96 -1.62
C LEU A 69 -4.22 1.93 -2.88
N MET A 70 -3.71 2.43 -4.01
CA MET A 70 -4.43 2.42 -5.28
C MET A 70 -4.70 0.99 -5.78
N ARG A 71 -3.70 0.12 -5.69
CA ARG A 71 -3.79 -1.28 -6.10
C ARG A 71 -4.81 -2.07 -5.26
N GLU A 72 -4.88 -1.80 -3.97
CA GLU A 72 -5.85 -2.43 -3.08
C GLU A 72 -7.27 -1.87 -3.29
N CYS A 73 -7.40 -0.56 -3.50
CA CYS A 73 -8.71 0.03 -3.81
C CYS A 73 -9.30 -0.53 -5.11
N ASN A 74 -8.49 -0.65 -6.17
CA ASN A 74 -8.96 -1.10 -7.49
C ASN A 74 -9.28 -2.60 -7.55
N ARG A 75 -9.20 -3.32 -6.43
CA ARG A 75 -9.45 -4.76 -6.37
C ARG A 75 -10.97 -5.04 -6.40
N PRO A 76 -11.49 -5.85 -7.34
CA PRO A 76 -12.93 -6.09 -7.46
C PRO A 76 -13.57 -6.72 -6.21
N SER A 77 -12.79 -7.54 -5.48
CA SER A 77 -13.22 -8.23 -4.26
C SER A 77 -13.04 -7.40 -2.98
N GLY A 78 -12.73 -6.11 -3.11
CA GLY A 78 -12.30 -5.26 -2.00
C GLY A 78 -10.83 -5.47 -1.59
N LYS A 79 -10.36 -4.60 -0.69
CA LYS A 79 -8.98 -4.51 -0.19
C LYS A 79 -8.59 -5.80 0.53
N HIS A 80 -7.43 -6.35 0.19
CA HIS A 80 -6.81 -7.51 0.85
C HIS A 80 -5.70 -7.09 1.80
N MET A 81 -5.16 -5.89 1.60
CA MET A 81 -4.28 -5.21 2.52
C MET A 81 -4.85 -3.84 2.85
N GLN A 82 -4.70 -3.43 4.10
CA GLN A 82 -5.09 -2.10 4.58
C GLN A 82 -3.88 -1.44 5.23
N PHE A 83 -3.76 -0.13 5.03
CA PHE A 83 -2.73 0.67 5.68
C PHE A 83 -3.34 1.37 6.90
N SER A 84 -2.79 1.13 8.08
CA SER A 84 -3.20 1.75 9.34
C SER A 84 -1.99 1.86 10.26
N ASP A 85 -1.91 2.92 11.05
CA ASP A 85 -0.81 3.14 12.01
C ASP A 85 0.60 3.02 11.41
N GLY A 86 0.75 3.45 10.15
CA GLY A 86 2.04 3.41 9.46
C GLY A 86 2.44 2.01 8.97
N VAL A 87 1.57 1.01 9.03
CA VAL A 87 1.86 -0.36 8.62
C VAL A 87 0.77 -0.93 7.73
N PHE A 88 1.16 -1.84 6.83
CA PHE A 88 0.18 -2.65 6.10
C PHE A 88 -0.20 -3.87 6.92
N SER A 89 -1.48 -4.22 6.89
CA SER A 89 -2.04 -5.39 7.57
C SER A 89 -3.07 -6.07 6.67
N VAL A 90 -3.31 -7.36 6.91
CA VAL A 90 -4.37 -8.12 6.23
C VAL A 90 -5.63 -8.04 7.09
N PRO A 91 -6.78 -7.61 6.55
CA PRO A 91 -8.07 -7.68 7.23
C PRO A 91 -8.42 -9.11 7.66
N SER A 92 -9.09 -9.27 8.81
CA SER A 92 -9.39 -10.59 9.38
C SER A 92 -10.27 -11.45 8.48
N ASP A 93 -11.19 -10.84 7.73
CA ASP A 93 -12.07 -11.49 6.75
C ASP A 93 -11.33 -11.97 5.48
N LYS A 94 -10.06 -11.57 5.32
CA LYS A 94 -9.17 -11.98 4.22
C LYS A 94 -8.03 -12.86 4.69
N ALA A 95 -7.87 -13.08 5.99
CA ALA A 95 -6.79 -13.86 6.59
C ALA A 95 -6.65 -15.27 6.00
N GLY A 96 -7.76 -15.94 5.66
CA GLY A 96 -7.75 -17.27 5.05
C GLY A 96 -7.14 -17.34 3.64
N LEU A 97 -6.88 -16.19 3.00
CA LEU A 97 -6.19 -16.11 1.71
C LEU A 97 -4.66 -16.05 1.88
N PHE A 98 -4.17 -15.87 3.10
CA PHE A 98 -2.77 -15.71 3.43
C PHE A 98 -2.34 -16.79 4.43
N ASN A 99 -1.05 -17.13 4.42
CA ASN A 99 -0.54 -18.03 5.45
C ASN A 99 -0.61 -17.31 6.81
N GLY A 100 -1.43 -17.83 7.72
CA GLY A 100 -1.73 -17.22 9.03
C GLY A 100 -0.52 -16.92 9.90
N GLN A 101 0.60 -17.65 9.73
CA GLN A 101 1.86 -17.37 10.43
C GLN A 101 2.60 -16.13 9.90
N LYS A 102 2.09 -15.49 8.84
CA LYS A 102 2.72 -14.37 8.13
C LYS A 102 1.82 -13.14 7.97
N ILE A 103 0.68 -13.08 8.65
CA ILE A 103 -0.21 -11.90 8.61
C ILE A 103 0.49 -10.67 9.22
N GLY A 104 1.38 -10.87 10.20
CA GLY A 104 2.25 -9.83 10.76
C GLY A 104 3.52 -9.52 9.94
N LEU A 105 3.76 -10.18 8.80
CA LEU A 105 4.91 -9.88 7.93
C LEU A 105 4.64 -8.73 6.95
N VAL A 106 3.40 -8.24 6.86
CA VAL A 106 3.07 -7.06 6.03
C VAL A 106 3.45 -5.75 6.74
N SER A 107 3.87 -5.82 8.01
CA SER A 107 4.26 -4.65 8.82
C SER A 107 5.78 -4.52 8.96
N VAL A 108 6.41 -3.93 7.94
CA VAL A 108 7.49 -2.95 8.15
C VAL A 108 7.45 -1.99 6.98
N ALA A 109 6.72 -0.89 7.13
CA ALA A 109 6.72 0.17 6.12
C ALA A 109 8.07 0.90 6.04
N ALA A 110 8.91 0.75 7.08
CA ALA A 110 10.28 1.21 7.08
C ALA A 110 11.23 0.03 7.33
N PRO A 111 12.32 -0.09 6.56
CA PRO A 111 13.38 -1.04 6.89
C PRO A 111 13.94 -0.72 8.29
N PRO A 112 14.38 -1.74 9.05
CA PRO A 112 14.97 -1.52 10.36
C PRO A 112 16.23 -0.65 10.24
N THR A 113 16.44 0.23 11.21
CA THR A 113 17.66 1.02 11.29
C THR A 113 18.84 0.12 11.66
N ARG A 114 19.96 0.25 10.93
CA ARG A 114 21.18 -0.50 11.24
C ARG A 114 21.70 -0.10 12.61
N THR A 115 21.76 -1.04 13.54
CA THR A 115 22.40 -0.88 14.85
C THR A 115 23.21 -2.12 15.18
N THR A 116 24.35 -1.95 15.86
CA THR A 116 25.20 -3.07 16.28
C THR A 116 24.44 -4.04 17.17
N ALA A 117 23.61 -3.52 18.08
CA ALA A 117 22.77 -4.33 18.96
C ALA A 117 21.78 -5.21 18.18
N ALA A 118 21.07 -4.65 17.19
CA ALA A 118 20.13 -5.43 16.38
C ALA A 118 20.84 -6.50 15.54
N MET A 119 22.03 -6.19 14.99
CA MET A 119 22.81 -7.16 14.22
C MET A 119 23.36 -8.29 15.09
N GLN A 120 23.84 -7.98 16.31
CA GLN A 120 24.31 -9.00 17.26
C GLN A 120 23.17 -9.87 17.77
N ALA A 121 22.01 -9.28 18.09
CA ALA A 121 20.82 -10.01 18.49
C ALA A 121 20.40 -10.99 17.40
N ALA A 122 20.25 -10.51 16.16
CA ALA A 122 19.90 -11.36 15.02
C ALA A 122 20.94 -12.48 14.78
N GLY A 123 22.24 -12.18 14.90
CA GLY A 123 23.31 -13.18 14.78
C GLY A 123 23.23 -14.28 15.84
N ASN A 124 22.94 -13.91 17.09
CA ASN A 124 22.77 -14.86 18.18
C ASN A 124 21.50 -15.71 18.01
N ASP A 125 20.39 -15.10 17.61
CA ASP A 125 19.13 -15.81 17.36
C ASP A 125 19.29 -16.88 16.26
N ILE A 126 20.01 -16.54 15.19
CA ILE A 126 20.35 -17.48 14.11
C ILE A 126 21.27 -18.60 14.63
N ALA A 127 22.29 -18.28 15.43
CA ALA A 127 23.21 -19.27 15.98
C ALA A 127 22.50 -20.28 16.91
N VAL A 128 21.54 -19.80 17.71
CA VAL A 128 20.67 -20.65 18.55
C VAL A 128 19.80 -21.55 17.67
N GLY A 129 19.14 -21.00 16.64
CA GLY A 129 18.29 -21.79 15.74
C GLY A 129 19.05 -22.87 14.96
N LEU A 130 20.31 -22.62 14.64
CA LEU A 130 21.20 -23.59 13.97
C LEU A 130 21.91 -24.56 14.93
N HIS A 131 21.66 -24.46 16.24
CA HIS A 131 22.26 -25.33 17.26
C HIS A 131 23.80 -25.30 17.26
N ILE A 132 24.41 -24.14 16.99
CA ILE A 132 25.87 -24.00 16.96
C ILE A 132 26.42 -23.97 18.41
N PRO A 133 27.24 -24.94 18.85
CA PRO A 133 27.76 -24.99 20.21
C PRO A 133 28.67 -23.80 20.51
N GLY A 134 28.44 -23.10 21.62
CA GLY A 134 29.23 -21.91 22.01
C GLY A 134 28.90 -20.64 21.21
N GLY A 135 27.77 -20.61 20.51
CA GLY A 135 27.30 -19.51 19.64
C GLY A 135 27.08 -18.16 20.32
N LYS A 136 28.14 -17.56 20.85
CA LYS A 136 28.32 -16.11 20.78
C LYS A 136 28.92 -15.88 19.42
N ALA A 137 28.13 -15.36 18.50
CA ALA A 137 28.68 -14.88 17.25
C ALA A 137 29.58 -13.69 17.62
N ASP A 138 30.89 -13.90 17.76
CA ASP A 138 31.90 -12.84 17.96
C ASP A 138 32.06 -12.04 16.65
N VAL A 139 30.92 -11.59 16.12
CA VAL A 139 30.78 -10.86 14.87
C VAL A 139 31.10 -9.42 15.22
N ARG A 140 32.38 -9.09 15.05
CA ARG A 140 32.87 -7.71 15.06
C ARG A 140 32.37 -7.03 13.78
N PHE A 141 31.53 -6.01 13.95
CA PHE A 141 31.08 -5.12 12.88
C PHE A 141 31.95 -3.86 12.83
#